data_AF-A0A7K2FF86-F1
#
_entry.id   AF-A0A7K2FF86-F1
#
_cell.length_a   1.000
_cell.length_b   1.000
_cell.length_c   1.000
_cell.angle_alpha   90.00
_cell.angle_beta   90.00
_cell.angle_gamma   90.00
#
_symmetry.space_group_name_H-M   'P 1'
#
loop_
_entity.id
_entity.type
_entity.pdbx_description
1 polymer ?
#
loop_
_entity_poly.entity_id
_entity_poly.type
_entity_poly.pdbx_seq_one_letter_code
_entity_poly.pdbx_strand_id
1 'polypeptide(L)'
;LARQFHEVDRLSAFFDLIQQDPVISRVKLIAEPWDLGEGGYQVGNFPQLWSEWNGKYRDAVRDFWRAEPGSLGEFASRLTGSSDLYQ
;
A
#
# COMPACT_ATOMS: atom_id res chain seq x y z
N LEU A 1 -8.40 -0.12 11.47
CA LEU A 1 -7.69 0.36 12.68
C LEU A 1 -7.23 1.83 12.59
N ALA A 2 -7.31 2.49 11.42
CA ALA A 2 -7.03 3.92 11.24
C ALA A 2 -8.28 4.75 10.84
N ARG A 3 -9.50 4.21 11.03
CA ARG A 3 -10.74 4.87 10.62
C ARG A 3 -11.33 5.62 11.81
N GLN A 4 -11.37 6.95 11.74
CA GLN A 4 -12.22 7.78 12.58
C GLN A 4 -13.35 8.33 11.71
N PHE A 5 -14.59 8.01 12.09
CA PHE A 5 -15.82 8.72 11.72
C PHE A 5 -16.04 9.14 10.25
N HIS A 6 -15.55 8.37 9.26
CA HIS A 6 -15.83 8.45 7.80
C HIS A 6 -14.67 8.88 6.90
N GLU A 7 -13.52 9.29 7.42
CA GLU A 7 -12.32 9.58 6.62
C GLU A 7 -11.13 8.74 7.07
N VAL A 8 -10.31 8.30 6.11
CA VAL A 8 -8.99 7.73 6.40
C VAL A 8 -8.04 8.89 6.59
N ASP A 9 -8.03 9.44 7.79
CA ASP A 9 -7.12 10.53 8.13
C ASP A 9 -5.69 9.98 8.20
N ARG A 10 -4.81 10.50 7.32
CA ARG A 10 -3.39 10.12 7.19
C ARG A 10 -2.56 10.43 8.44
N LEU A 11 -3.19 10.97 9.49
CA LEU A 11 -2.57 11.35 10.76
C LEU A 11 -3.36 10.77 11.95
N SER A 12 -3.93 9.57 11.81
CA SER A 12 -4.50 8.89 12.97
C SER A 12 -3.40 8.79 14.05
N ALA A 13 -3.70 9.24 15.28
CA ALA A 13 -2.74 9.29 16.39
C ALA A 13 -1.99 7.96 16.62
N PHE A 14 -2.57 6.84 16.15
CA PHE A 14 -1.93 5.53 16.12
C PHE A 14 -0.63 5.48 15.29
N PHE A 15 -0.61 6.08 14.09
CA PHE A 15 0.58 6.07 13.24
C PHE A 15 1.70 6.91 13.84
N ASP A 16 1.38 8.09 14.40
CA ASP A 16 2.35 8.94 15.08
C ASP A 16 2.97 8.23 16.29
N LEU A 17 2.14 7.53 17.08
CA LEU A 17 2.61 6.75 18.23
C LEU A 17 3.55 5.62 17.80
N ILE A 18 3.20 4.87 16.75
CA ILE A 18 4.07 3.81 16.22
C ILE A 18 5.40 4.38 15.72
N GLN A 19 5.38 5.52 15.04
CA GLN A 19 6.58 6.14 14.50
C GLN A 19 7.50 6.69 15.59
N GLN A 20 6.93 7.19 16.70
CA GLN A 20 7.68 7.72 17.84
C GLN A 20 8.16 6.64 18.81
N ASP A 21 7.55 5.45 18.81
CA ASP A 21 7.89 4.39 19.75
C ASP A 21 9.32 3.85 19.51
N PRO A 22 10.20 3.84 20.53
CA PRO A 22 11.61 3.49 20.35
C PRO A 22 11.85 2.00 20.05
N VAL A 23 10.86 1.13 20.24
CA VAL A 23 10.94 -0.31 19.99
C VAL A 23 10.26 -0.66 18.67
N ILE A 24 9.03 -0.22 18.46
CA ILE A 24 8.20 -0.56 17.29
C ILE A 24 8.74 0.11 16.03
N SER A 25 9.27 1.33 16.10
CA SER A 25 9.86 2.03 14.93
C SER A 25 11.07 1.30 14.32
N ARG A 26 11.61 0.28 15.00
CA ARG A 26 12.80 -0.49 14.58
C ARG A 26 12.47 -1.84 13.95
N VAL A 27 11.21 -2.26 13.96
CA VAL A 27 10.79 -3.53 13.38
C VAL A 27 10.23 -3.34 11.98
N LYS A 28 10.07 -4.45 11.24
CA LYS A 28 9.44 -4.41 9.92
C LYS A 28 7.93 -4.24 10.09
N LEU A 29 7.39 -3.17 9.54
CA LEU A 29 5.96 -2.89 9.52
C LEU A 29 5.44 -3.14 8.10
N ILE A 30 4.42 -4.00 7.98
CA ILE A 30 3.81 -4.35 6.71
C ILE A 30 2.30 -4.13 6.82
N ALA A 31 1.71 -3.41 5.88
CA ALA A 31 0.28 -3.12 5.82
C ALA A 31 -0.43 -3.84 4.67
N GLU A 32 -1.69 -4.19 4.91
CA GLU A 32 -2.69 -4.39 3.88
C GLU A 32 -3.38 -3.04 3.64
N PRO A 33 -3.04 -2.30 2.56
CA PRO A 33 -3.40 -0.88 2.43
C PRO A 33 -4.82 -0.69 1.87
N TRP A 34 -5.78 -1.50 2.31
CA TRP A 34 -7.19 -1.35 1.95
C TRP A 34 -8.13 -1.81 3.06
N ASP A 35 -9.32 -1.23 3.10
CA ASP A 35 -10.48 -1.77 3.78
C ASP A 35 -11.75 -1.70 2.90
N LEU A 36 -12.87 -2.24 3.37
CA LEU A 36 -14.15 -2.25 2.64
C LEU A 36 -14.91 -0.91 2.72
N GLY A 37 -14.37 0.08 3.42
CA GLY A 37 -14.99 1.39 3.57
C GLY A 37 -14.87 2.25 2.31
N GLU A 38 -15.76 3.23 2.19
CA GLU A 38 -15.55 4.32 1.24
C GLU A 38 -14.22 5.02 1.50
N GLY A 39 -13.43 5.26 0.46
CA GLY A 39 -12.08 5.78 0.58
C GLY A 39 -11.07 4.80 1.19
N GLY A 40 -11.42 3.52 1.34
CA GLY A 40 -10.60 2.50 2.00
C GLY A 40 -9.32 2.14 1.23
N TYR A 41 -9.24 2.38 -0.08
CA TYR A 41 -8.09 2.01 -0.90
C TYR A 41 -6.94 3.03 -0.75
N GLN A 42 -5.91 2.65 0.00
CA GLN A 42 -4.82 3.52 0.45
C GLN A 42 -3.43 3.02 0.02
N VAL A 43 -3.36 2.27 -1.08
CA VAL A 43 -2.08 1.85 -1.66
C VAL A 43 -1.23 3.08 -2.00
N GLY A 44 0.02 3.10 -1.52
CA GLY A 44 0.98 4.19 -1.68
C GLY A 44 0.82 5.33 -0.67
N ASN A 45 -0.14 5.22 0.26
CA ASN A 45 -0.50 6.30 1.17
C ASN A 45 -0.11 6.03 2.63
N PHE A 46 0.52 4.89 2.94
CA PHE A 46 1.01 4.64 4.30
C PHE A 46 2.24 5.52 4.63
N PRO A 47 2.45 5.84 5.92
CA PRO A 47 3.61 6.60 6.35
C PRO A 47 4.94 5.91 6.01
N GLN A 48 6.02 6.69 5.99
CA GLN A 48 7.37 6.16 5.95
C GLN A 48 7.59 5.12 7.06
N LEU A 49 8.50 4.17 6.83
CA LEU A 49 8.75 2.93 7.61
C LEU A 49 7.84 1.74 7.26
N TRP A 50 6.67 1.97 6.65
CA TRP A 50 5.77 0.89 6.26
C TRP A 50 6.10 0.34 4.87
N SER A 51 6.09 -0.98 4.75
CA SER A 51 5.96 -1.67 3.47
C SER A 51 4.49 -2.03 3.26
N GLU A 52 4.06 -2.13 2.01
CA GLU A 52 2.66 -2.42 1.69
C GLU A 52 2.53 -3.68 0.84
N TRP A 53 1.44 -4.41 1.05
CA TRP A 53 1.02 -5.44 0.11
C TRP A 53 0.57 -4.79 -1.20
N ASN A 54 1.30 -5.08 -2.27
CA ASN A 54 1.01 -4.50 -3.58
C ASN A 54 -0.02 -5.34 -4.35
N GLY A 55 -1.30 -5.00 -4.18
CA GLY A 55 -2.41 -5.61 -4.92
C GLY A 55 -2.30 -5.41 -6.44
N LYS A 56 -1.83 -4.24 -6.89
CA LYS A 56 -1.62 -3.95 -8.32
C LYS A 56 -0.57 -4.87 -8.95
N TYR A 57 0.52 -5.14 -8.24
CA TYR A 57 1.54 -6.10 -8.68
C TYR A 57 0.94 -7.48 -8.88
N ARG A 58 0.22 -7.98 -7.87
CA ARG A 58 -0.43 -9.31 -7.91
C ARG A 58 -1.32 -9.44 -9.15
N ASP A 59 -2.15 -8.44 -9.40
CA ASP A 59 -3.13 -8.50 -10.47
C ASP A 59 -2.47 -8.32 -11.85
N ALA A 60 -1.54 -7.37 -12.01
CA ALA A 60 -0.82 -7.18 -13.27
C ALA A 60 0.04 -8.39 -13.68
N VAL A 61 0.70 -9.05 -12.71
CA VAL A 61 1.48 -10.27 -12.99
C VAL A 61 0.56 -11.40 -13.44
N ARG A 62 -0.61 -11.58 -12.79
CA ARG A 62 -1.60 -12.57 -13.19
C ARG A 62 -2.17 -12.27 -14.58
N ASP A 63 -2.46 -11.01 -14.87
CA ASP A 63 -2.99 -10.56 -16.15
C ASP A 63 -1.97 -10.79 -17.28
N PHE A 64 -0.69 -10.51 -17.03
CA PHE A 64 0.39 -10.83 -17.96
C PHE A 64 0.46 -12.33 -18.26
N TRP A 65 0.46 -13.18 -17.23
CA TRP A 65 0.57 -14.63 -17.40
C TRP A 65 -0.67 -15.30 -18.01
N ARG A 66 -1.87 -14.75 -17.80
CA ARG A 66 -3.09 -15.22 -18.46
C ARG A 66 -3.25 -14.69 -19.90
N ALA A 67 -2.25 -13.96 -20.40
CA ALA A 67 -2.23 -13.35 -21.73
C ALA A 67 -3.33 -12.28 -21.95
N GLU A 68 -3.62 -11.49 -20.93
CA GLU A 68 -4.51 -10.33 -21.05
C GLU A 68 -3.93 -9.32 -22.07
N PRO A 69 -4.70 -8.89 -23.09
CA PRO A 69 -4.24 -7.91 -24.07
C PRO A 69 -3.82 -6.58 -23.42
N GLY A 70 -2.67 -6.04 -23.82
CA GLY A 70 -2.18 -4.74 -23.32
C GLY A 70 -1.53 -4.77 -21.94
N SER A 71 -1.39 -5.94 -21.32
CA SER A 71 -0.81 -6.09 -19.96
C SER A 71 0.69 -5.79 -19.85
N LEU A 72 1.45 -5.79 -20.96
CA LEU A 72 2.92 -5.66 -20.94
C LEU A 72 3.42 -4.36 -20.29
N GLY A 73 2.76 -3.22 -20.57
CA GLY A 73 3.18 -1.92 -20.03
C GLY A 73 2.98 -1.85 -18.52
N GLU A 74 1.80 -2.26 -18.05
CA GLU A 74 1.49 -2.33 -16.63
C GLU A 74 2.42 -3.31 -15.91
N PHE A 75 2.62 -4.50 -16.48
CA PHE A 75 3.57 -5.49 -15.97
C PHE A 75 4.98 -4.93 -15.82
N ALA A 76 5.50 -4.21 -16.82
CA ALA A 76 6.82 -3.62 -16.76
C ALA A 76 6.96 -2.66 -15.58
N SER A 77 5.97 -1.78 -15.36
CA SER A 77 5.94 -0.87 -14.21
C SER A 77 5.94 -1.63 -12.87
N ARG A 78 5.15 -2.70 -12.78
CA ARG A 78 5.08 -3.53 -11.57
C ARG A 78 6.37 -4.30 -11.32
N LEU A 79 7.02 -4.80 -12.36
CA LEU A 79 8.29 -5.54 -12.26
C LEU A 79 9.44 -4.63 -11.77
N THR A 80 9.44 -3.36 -12.15
CA THR A 80 10.46 -2.37 -11.73
C THR A 80 10.14 -1.67 -10.41
N GLY A 81 9.36 -2.31 -9.53
CA GLY A 81 9.14 -1.83 -8.17
C GLY A 81 7.97 -0.85 -8.00
N SER A 82 7.12 -0.66 -9.02
CA SER A 82 5.92 0.21 -8.93
C SER A 82 6.25 1.65 -8.48
N SER A 83 7.22 2.30 -9.13
CA SER A 83 7.64 3.67 -8.82
C SER A 83 6.53 4.73 -9.00
N ASP A 84 5.44 4.38 -9.70
CA ASP A 84 4.24 5.19 -9.79
C ASP A 84 3.42 5.20 -8.49
N LEU A 85 3.61 4.21 -7.62
CA LEU A 85 2.92 4.08 -6.32
C LEU A 85 3.80 4.50 -5.14
N TYR A 86 5.11 4.23 -5.22
CA TYR A 86 6.04 4.40 -4.11
C TYR A 86 7.17 5.36 -4.54
N GLN A 87 7.30 6.49 -3.84
CA GLN A 87 8.34 7.50 -4.04
C GLN A 87 9.27 7.60 -2.83
#